data_AF-A0AA40K1S0-F1
#
_entry.id   AF-A0AA40K1S0-F1
#
_cell.length_a   1.000
_cell.length_b   1.000
_cell.length_c   1.000
_cell.angle_alpha   90.00
_cell.angle_beta   90.00
_cell.angle_gamma   90.00
#
_symmetry.space_group_name_H-M   'P 1'
#
loop_
_entity.id
_entity.type
_entity.pdbx_description
1 polymer ?
#
loop_
_entity_poly.entity_id
_entity_poly.type
_entity_poly.pdbx_seq_one_letter_code
_entity_poly.pdbx_strand_id
1 'polypeptide(L)'
;MSLGNSKVLAHVDDDDQRSIPKAEIDELTKRSGKNLRGYMPNSQVGQVNRLEAEMMEQRRAEAMKKDPTLAATLNGNRPAKGARIDKELGEKDEEMVRKMEARKERKRSEGMLRVENRG
;
A
#
# COMPACT_ATOMS: atom_id res chain seq x y z
N MET A 1 -39.18 -1.26 -2.84
CA MET A 1 -38.60 -2.02 -1.71
C MET A 1 -37.12 -1.65 -1.62
N SER A 2 -36.72 -0.88 -0.58
CA SER A 2 -35.33 -0.47 -0.37
C SER A 2 -34.57 -1.60 0.30
N LEU A 3 -33.77 -2.35 -0.44
CA LEU A 3 -32.91 -3.38 0.13
C LEU A 3 -31.79 -2.69 0.92
N GLY A 4 -31.87 -2.84 2.24
CA GLY A 4 -30.97 -2.20 3.18
C GLY A 4 -29.50 -2.50 2.87
N ASN A 5 -28.68 -1.46 2.96
CA ASN A 5 -27.24 -1.57 2.96
C ASN A 5 -26.82 -2.43 4.16
N SER A 6 -26.62 -3.73 3.95
CA SER A 6 -26.17 -4.67 4.98
C SER A 6 -24.73 -4.30 5.36
N LYS A 7 -24.60 -3.52 6.43
CA LYS A 7 -23.34 -3.10 7.04
C LYS A 7 -22.75 -4.29 7.81
N VAL A 8 -21.44 -4.49 7.66
CA VAL A 8 -20.67 -5.50 8.40
C VAL A 8 -19.83 -4.74 9.43
N LEU A 9 -19.99 -5.02 10.72
CA LEU A 9 -19.25 -4.35 11.80
C LEU A 9 -17.91 -5.05 12.00
N ALA A 10 -16.81 -4.42 11.60
CA ALA A 10 -15.46 -4.92 11.82
C ALA A 10 -14.83 -4.32 13.06
N HIS A 11 -14.00 -5.09 13.76
CA HIS A 11 -13.25 -4.60 14.91
C HIS A 11 -11.87 -4.13 14.42
N VAL A 12 -11.57 -2.85 14.63
CA VAL A 12 -10.21 -2.31 14.53
C VAL A 12 -9.67 -2.22 15.96
N ASP A 13 -8.38 -2.51 16.13
CA ASP A 13 -7.61 -2.56 17.40
C ASP A 13 -8.29 -1.90 18.62
N ASP A 14 -8.43 -2.67 19.73
CA ASP A 14 -9.00 -2.25 21.02
C ASP A 14 -10.48 -1.79 21.00
N ASP A 15 -11.40 -2.75 20.75
CA ASP A 15 -12.87 -2.63 20.89
C ASP A 15 -13.60 -1.61 19.99
N ASP A 16 -12.89 -0.87 19.13
CA ASP A 16 -13.52 0.07 18.19
C ASP A 16 -14.17 -0.67 17.01
N GLN A 17 -15.51 -0.77 17.05
CA GLN A 17 -16.31 -1.35 15.97
C GLN A 17 -16.53 -0.32 14.85
N ARG A 18 -15.88 -0.52 13.71
CA ARG A 18 -16.14 0.27 12.49
C ARG A 18 -17.08 -0.48 11.55
N SER A 19 -18.08 0.21 11.03
CA SER A 19 -18.90 -0.34 9.94
C SER A 19 -18.11 -0.35 8.64
N ILE A 20 -17.90 -1.54 8.09
CA ILE A 20 -17.30 -1.73 6.77
C ILE A 20 -18.40 -1.75 5.70
N PRO A 21 -18.33 -0.85 4.70
CA PRO A 21 -19.23 -0.87 3.56
C PRO A 21 -18.85 -1.99 2.58
N LYS A 22 -19.83 -2.47 1.81
CA LYS A 22 -19.65 -3.53 0.81
C LYS A 22 -18.55 -3.21 -0.23
N ALA A 23 -18.37 -1.94 -0.57
CA ALA A 23 -17.32 -1.50 -1.49
C ALA A 23 -15.91 -1.78 -0.94
N GLU A 24 -15.70 -1.61 0.37
CA GLU A 24 -14.42 -1.88 1.04
C GLU A 24 -14.13 -3.39 1.03
N ILE A 25 -15.16 -4.23 1.26
CA ILE A 25 -15.06 -5.70 1.12
C ILE A 25 -14.67 -6.11 -0.30
N ASP A 26 -15.20 -5.44 -1.32
CA ASP A 26 -14.88 -5.71 -2.72
C ASP A 26 -13.44 -5.33 -3.08
N GLU A 27 -12.96 -4.19 -2.57
CA GLU A 27 -11.57 -3.76 -2.74
C GLU A 27 -10.60 -4.72 -2.04
N LEU A 28 -10.89 -5.12 -0.81
CA LEU A 28 -10.13 -6.11 -0.06
C LEU A 28 -10.10 -7.47 -0.77
N THR A 29 -11.22 -7.88 -1.34
CA THR A 29 -11.32 -9.12 -2.14
C THR A 29 -10.42 -9.05 -3.38
N LYS A 30 -10.45 -7.91 -4.11
CA LYS A 30 -9.60 -7.72 -5.31
C LYS A 30 -8.11 -7.67 -4.98
N ARG A 31 -7.75 -6.99 -3.88
CA ARG A 31 -6.34 -6.79 -3.49
C ARG A 31 -5.71 -8.05 -2.92
N SER A 32 -6.46 -8.81 -2.12
CA SER A 32 -5.97 -10.04 -1.49
C SER A 32 -6.16 -11.31 -2.34
N GLY A 33 -7.10 -11.28 -3.30
CA GLY A 33 -7.53 -12.46 -4.04
C GLY A 33 -8.42 -13.43 -3.24
N LYS A 34 -8.76 -13.14 -1.97
CA LYS A 34 -9.65 -13.98 -1.15
C LYS A 34 -11.11 -13.55 -1.33
N ASN A 35 -12.01 -14.50 -1.60
CA ASN A 35 -13.44 -14.22 -1.78
C ASN A 35 -14.14 -13.94 -0.45
N LEU A 36 -14.05 -12.70 0.04
CA LEU A 36 -14.67 -12.29 1.31
C LEU A 36 -16.21 -12.32 1.25
N ARG A 37 -16.79 -12.06 0.08
CA ARG A 37 -18.25 -12.11 -0.11
C ARG A 37 -18.85 -13.50 0.08
N GLY A 38 -18.06 -14.56 -0.12
CA GLY A 38 -18.51 -15.94 0.02
C GLY A 38 -18.71 -16.40 1.47
N TYR A 39 -18.21 -15.65 2.45
CA TYR A 39 -18.38 -15.98 3.87
C TYR A 39 -19.73 -15.50 4.39
N MET A 40 -20.24 -16.16 5.44
CA MET A 40 -21.45 -15.71 6.16
C MET A 40 -21.26 -14.31 6.78
N PRO A 41 -22.30 -13.47 6.88
CA PRO A 41 -22.17 -12.08 7.34
C PRO A 41 -21.42 -11.91 8.67
N ASN A 42 -21.68 -12.77 9.66
CA ASN A 42 -21.00 -12.72 10.96
C ASN A 42 -19.53 -13.20 10.89
N SER A 43 -19.20 -14.05 9.90
CA SER A 43 -17.83 -14.52 9.66
C SER A 43 -17.04 -13.58 8.75
N GLN A 44 -17.72 -12.75 7.93
CA GLN A 44 -17.07 -11.76 7.06
C GLN A 44 -16.25 -10.76 7.88
N VAL A 45 -16.77 -10.33 9.02
CA VAL A 45 -16.07 -9.48 10.00
C VAL A 45 -14.69 -10.04 10.34
N GLY A 46 -14.65 -11.28 10.83
CA GLY A 46 -13.40 -11.91 11.26
C GLY A 46 -12.44 -12.14 10.09
N GLN A 47 -12.95 -12.37 8.89
CA GLN A 47 -12.11 -12.53 7.69
C GLN A 47 -11.52 -11.21 7.21
N VAL A 48 -12.28 -10.12 7.26
CA VAL A 48 -11.76 -8.79 6.92
C VAL A 48 -10.66 -8.40 7.90
N ASN A 49 -10.88 -8.56 9.20
CA ASN A 49 -9.86 -8.25 10.22
C ASN A 49 -8.57 -9.05 10.01
N ARG A 50 -8.69 -10.37 9.78
CA ARG A 50 -7.52 -11.22 9.52
C ARG A 50 -6.78 -10.78 8.26
N LEU A 51 -7.52 -10.46 7.21
CA LEU A 51 -6.92 -10.05 5.94
C LEU A 51 -6.24 -8.69 6.05
N GLU A 52 -6.83 -7.74 6.77
CA GLU A 52 -6.20 -6.46 7.05
C GLU A 52 -4.94 -6.62 7.89
N ALA A 53 -4.96 -7.47 8.91
CA ALA A 53 -3.78 -7.79 9.71
C ALA A 53 -2.66 -8.42 8.85
N GLU A 54 -2.99 -9.41 8.01
CA GLU A 54 -2.04 -10.02 7.07
C GLU A 54 -1.45 -8.98 6.10
N MET A 55 -2.28 -8.10 5.55
CA MET A 55 -1.80 -7.05 4.65
C MET A 55 -0.94 -6.00 5.36
N MET A 56 -1.28 -5.65 6.60
CA MET A 56 -0.47 -4.74 7.42
C MET A 56 0.88 -5.36 7.76
N GLU A 57 0.91 -6.64 8.08
CA GLU A 57 2.15 -7.39 8.31
C GLU A 57 3.00 -7.46 7.04
N GLN A 58 2.40 -7.76 5.89
CA GLN A 58 3.09 -7.75 4.59
C GLN A 58 3.68 -6.38 4.29
N ARG A 59 2.91 -5.29 4.47
CA ARG A 59 3.40 -3.92 4.30
C ARG A 59 4.55 -3.59 5.25
N ARG A 60 4.47 -4.03 6.50
CA ARG A 60 5.55 -3.87 7.48
C ARG A 60 6.79 -4.65 7.04
N ALA A 61 6.63 -5.89 6.58
CA ALA A 61 7.72 -6.71 6.09
C ALA A 61 8.36 -6.12 4.82
N GLU A 62 7.56 -5.60 3.89
CA GLU A 62 8.05 -4.88 2.70
C GLU A 62 8.77 -3.59 3.08
N ALA A 63 8.23 -2.82 4.04
CA ALA A 63 8.88 -1.63 4.56
C ALA A 63 10.22 -1.96 5.25
N MET A 64 10.29 -3.07 5.99
CA MET A 64 11.54 -3.58 6.59
C MET A 64 12.54 -4.07 5.54
N LYS A 65 12.07 -4.64 4.42
CA LYS A 65 12.94 -4.99 3.28
C LYS A 65 13.49 -3.74 2.58
N LYS A 66 12.67 -2.69 2.48
CA LYS A 66 13.01 -1.46 1.77
C LYS A 66 13.93 -0.55 2.60
N ASP A 67 13.71 -0.43 3.90
CA ASP A 67 14.55 0.35 4.81
C ASP A 67 15.29 -0.57 5.80
N PRO A 68 16.58 -0.84 5.57
CA PRO A 68 17.39 -1.70 6.43
C PRO A 68 17.63 -1.10 7.82
N THR A 69 17.33 0.18 8.04
CA THR A 69 17.42 0.85 9.34
C THR A 69 16.15 0.70 10.18
N LEU A 70 15.02 0.37 9.54
CA LEU A 70 13.69 0.42 10.15
C LEU A 70 13.58 -0.52 11.36
N ALA A 71 14.08 -1.75 11.24
CA ALA A 71 14.04 -2.73 12.32
C ALA A 71 14.80 -2.26 13.57
N ALA A 72 15.96 -1.63 13.41
CA ALA A 72 16.71 -1.09 14.53
C ALA A 72 15.97 0.10 15.16
N THR A 73 15.47 1.03 14.34
CA THR A 73 14.74 2.20 14.83
C THR A 73 13.44 1.84 15.56
N LEU A 74 12.69 0.85 15.09
CA LEU A 74 11.44 0.39 15.73
C LEU A 74 11.70 -0.26 17.11
N ASN A 75 12.85 -0.90 17.28
CA ASN A 75 13.24 -1.52 18.56
C ASN A 75 14.00 -0.54 19.48
N GLY A 76 14.07 0.75 19.15
CA GLY A 76 14.82 1.75 19.93
C GLY A 76 16.34 1.60 19.86
N ASN A 77 16.84 0.79 18.92
CA ASN A 77 18.26 0.51 18.75
C ASN A 77 18.88 1.41 17.68
N ARG A 78 20.18 1.67 17.83
CA ARG A 78 20.93 2.46 16.87
C ARG A 78 21.26 1.59 15.63
N PRO A 79 20.84 1.95 14.41
CA PRO A 79 21.11 1.15 13.21
C PRO A 79 22.61 1.01 12.94
N ALA A 80 23.03 -0.14 12.42
CA ALA A 80 24.42 -0.41 12.06
C ALA A 80 24.95 0.58 11.01
N LYS A 81 26.27 0.81 10.99
CA LYS A 81 26.89 1.73 10.02
C LYS A 81 26.55 1.36 8.56
N GLY A 82 26.57 0.06 8.22
CA GLY A 82 26.19 -0.43 6.89
C GLY A 82 24.74 -0.11 6.53
N ALA A 83 23.78 -0.41 7.41
CA ALA A 83 22.36 -0.14 7.17
C ALA A 83 22.06 1.35 6.91
N ARG A 84 22.80 2.27 7.55
CA ARG A 84 22.66 3.71 7.27
C ARG A 84 23.18 4.08 5.89
N ILE A 85 24.30 3.49 5.46
CA ILE A 85 24.89 3.72 4.14
C ILE A 85 23.96 3.18 3.06
N ASP A 86 23.38 2.00 3.25
CA ASP A 86 22.44 1.40 2.30
C ASP A 86 21.17 2.26 2.14
N LYS A 87 20.66 2.84 3.23
CA LYS A 87 19.54 3.80 3.18
C LYS A 87 19.90 5.06 2.40
N GLU A 88 21.08 5.64 2.65
CA GLU A 88 21.55 6.84 1.94
C GLU A 88 21.75 6.59 0.44
N LEU A 89 22.26 5.41 0.07
CA LEU A 89 22.38 4.98 -1.33
C LEU A 89 21.01 4.84 -1.99
N GLY A 90 20.06 4.15 -1.33
CA GLY A 90 18.70 3.98 -1.85
C GLY A 90 17.97 5.30 -2.08
N GLU A 91 18.09 6.26 -1.15
CA GLU A 91 17.49 7.60 -1.30
C GLU A 91 18.09 8.37 -2.49
N LYS A 92 19.41 8.34 -2.66
CA LYS A 92 20.10 8.98 -3.80
C LYS A 92 19.73 8.33 -5.14
N ASP A 93 19.62 7.00 -5.17
CA ASP A 93 19.21 6.26 -6.37
C ASP A 93 17.76 6.60 -6.76
N GLU A 94 16.83 6.63 -5.80
CA GLU A 94 15.44 7.04 -6.06
C GLU A 94 15.35 8.48 -6.60
N GLU A 95 16.14 9.40 -6.06
CA GLU A 95 16.18 10.79 -6.55
C GLU A 95 16.72 10.89 -7.99
N MET A 96 17.78 10.14 -8.29
CA MET A 96 18.34 10.08 -9.65
C MET A 96 17.35 9.47 -10.64
N VAL A 97 16.64 8.41 -10.26
CA VAL A 97 15.60 7.79 -11.09
C VAL A 97 14.50 8.80 -11.40
N ARG A 98 13.97 9.51 -10.40
CA ARG A 98 12.93 10.55 -10.60
C ARG A 98 13.40 11.65 -11.55
N LYS A 99 14.65 12.11 -11.41
CA LYS A 99 15.23 13.13 -12.30
C LYS A 99 15.34 12.63 -13.74
N MET A 100 15.72 11.37 -13.92
CA MET A 100 15.83 10.73 -15.24
C MET A 100 14.46 10.52 -15.88
N GLU A 101 13.46 10.10 -15.12
CA GLU A 101 12.07 9.98 -15.58
C GLU A 101 11.50 11.33 -16.00
N ALA A 102 11.63 12.36 -15.17
CA ALA A 102 11.20 13.72 -15.50
C ALA A 102 11.88 14.25 -16.77
N ARG A 103 13.16 13.93 -16.97
CA ARG A 103 13.89 14.29 -18.20
C ARG A 103 13.39 13.53 -19.42
N LYS A 104 13.07 12.23 -19.29
CA LYS A 104 12.47 11.43 -20.37
C LYS A 104 11.09 11.97 -20.73
N GLU A 105 10.27 12.31 -19.75
CA GLU A 105 8.93 12.88 -19.94
C GLU A 105 8.98 14.20 -20.71
N ARG A 106 9.89 15.11 -20.31
CA ARG A 106 10.13 16.38 -21.03
C ARG A 106 10.55 16.17 -22.48
N LYS A 107 11.45 15.22 -22.75
CA LYS A 107 11.86 14.91 -24.12
C LYS A 107 10.73 14.29 -24.94
N ARG A 108 9.89 13.46 -24.32
CA ARG A 108 8.70 12.89 -24.99
C ARG A 108 7.70 13.98 -25.35
N SER A 109 7.39 14.89 -24.43
CA SER A 109 6.44 15.98 -24.69
C SER A 109 6.96 16.98 -25.73
N GLU A 110 8.24 17.34 -25.69
CA GLU A 110 8.86 18.24 -26.67
C GLU A 110 8.98 17.60 -28.07
N GLY A 111 9.25 16.29 -28.13
CA GLY A 111 9.25 15.53 -29.38
C GLY A 111 7.86 15.46 -30.02
N MET A 112 6.81 15.30 -29.21
CA MET A 112 5.42 15.26 -29.68
C MET A 112 4.98 16.63 -30.23
N LEU A 113 5.37 17.72 -29.56
CA LEU A 113 5.08 19.10 -29.97
C LEU A 113 5.75 19.49 -31.32
N ARG A 114 6.90 18.89 -31.64
CA ARG A 114 7.59 19.06 -32.92
C ARG A 114 6.93 18.33 -34.09
N VAL A 115 6.21 17.24 -33.81
CA VAL A 115 5.50 16.46 -34.84
C VAL A 115 4.19 17.16 -35.22
N GLU A 116 3.48 17.76 -34.25
CA GLU A 116 2.22 18.47 -34.49
C GLU A 116 2.38 19.77 -35.29
N ASN A 117 3.52 20.46 -35.19
CA ASN A 117 3.78 21.71 -35.93
C ASN A 117 4.30 21.52 -37.38
N ARG A 118 4.32 20.29 -37.90
CA ARG A 118 4.77 19.98 -39.29
C ARG A 118 3.65 19.49 -40.20
N GLY A 119 2.41 19.42 -39.73
CA GLY A 119 1.21 19.15 -40.55
C GLY A 119 0.57 20.45 -41.00
#